data_AF-A0A343UXU9-F1
#
_entry.id   AF-A0A343UXU9-F1
#
_cell.length_a   1.000
_cell.length_b   1.000
_cell.length_c   1.000
_cell.angle_alpha   90.00
_cell.angle_beta   90.00
_cell.angle_gamma   90.00
#
_symmetry.space_group_name_H-M   'P 1'
#
loop_
_entity.id
_entity.type
_entity.pdbx_description
1 polymer ?
#
loop_
_entity_poly.entity_id
_entity_poly.type
_entity_poly.pdbx_seq_one_letter_code
_entity_poly.pdbx_strand_id
1 'polypeptide(L)'
;MFIRYFVLLTLVLLVLVFHGILLLNEETLILICFTIFSWLFNRNVGNSIKKSLTERNSNIKFTIYNSLKEVTFSLNIIVNTKHKFWELFYSFKILVNHYLKLVNLIIFYFNNHNIQVLKLPFPKRLQFIFKIENQIVKLLSLILIKKIQGSVELKQFFVFKFNDPHFLCQYKINIQEYIQSIKL
;
A
#
# COMPACT_ATOMS: atom_id res chain seq x y z
N MET A 1 15.79 79.94 43.13
CA MET A 1 16.87 79.24 42.36
C MET A 1 17.09 79.88 40.99
N PHE A 2 16.03 80.08 40.19
CA PHE A 2 16.08 80.71 38.86
C PHE A 2 16.73 82.12 38.83
N ILE A 3 16.40 82.99 39.82
CA ILE A 3 16.96 84.34 39.94
C ILE A 3 18.49 84.31 40.13
N ARG A 4 19.01 83.36 40.92
CA ARG A 4 20.47 83.23 41.14
C ARG A 4 21.20 82.84 39.86
N TYR A 5 20.62 81.94 39.06
CA TYR A 5 21.20 81.57 37.76
C TYR A 5 21.15 82.72 36.75
N PHE A 6 20.07 83.50 36.74
CA PHE A 6 19.95 84.66 35.88
C PHE A 6 20.98 85.74 36.22
N VAL A 7 21.17 86.04 37.52
CA VAL A 7 22.20 86.99 37.99
C VAL A 7 23.62 86.50 37.67
N LEU A 8 23.87 85.19 37.76
CA LEU A 8 25.18 84.61 37.39
C LEU A 8 25.44 84.71 35.89
N LEU A 9 24.42 84.43 35.06
CA LEU A 9 24.50 84.55 33.61
C LEU A 9 24.78 85.99 33.17
N THR A 10 24.10 86.97 33.77
CA THR A 10 24.32 88.38 33.45
C THR A 10 25.69 88.86 33.90
N LEU A 11 26.18 88.45 35.08
CA LEU A 11 27.54 88.74 35.54
C LEU A 11 28.60 88.18 34.58
N VAL A 12 28.45 86.94 34.13
CA VAL A 12 29.40 86.31 33.20
C VAL A 12 29.40 87.02 31.84
N LEU A 13 28.22 87.35 31.30
CA LEU A 13 28.08 88.15 30.08
C LEU A 13 28.76 89.52 30.22
N LEU A 14 28.58 90.18 31.36
CA LEU A 14 29.15 91.51 31.62
C LEU A 14 30.68 91.45 31.71
N VAL A 15 31.24 90.42 32.34
CA VAL A 15 32.69 90.16 32.38
C VAL A 15 33.26 89.87 30.99
N LEU A 16 32.55 89.10 30.16
CA LEU A 16 32.95 88.76 28.78
C LEU A 16 32.97 89.98 27.86
N VAL A 17 31.98 90.87 28.02
CA VAL A 17 31.91 92.15 27.29
C VAL A 17 33.00 93.11 27.78
N PHE A 18 33.21 93.20 29.10
CA PHE A 18 34.22 94.09 29.71
C PHE A 18 35.65 93.72 29.31
N HIS A 19 35.96 92.43 29.20
CA HIS A 19 37.28 91.96 28.73
C HIS A 19 37.43 92.00 27.20
N GLY A 20 36.43 92.49 26.45
CA GLY A 20 36.47 92.60 24.99
C GLY A 20 36.50 91.26 24.25
N ILE A 21 36.27 90.14 24.95
CA ILE A 21 36.24 88.78 24.38
C ILE A 21 35.02 88.62 23.47
N LEU A 22 33.91 89.27 23.86
CA LEU A 22 32.64 89.26 23.13
C LEU A 22 32.34 90.70 22.68
N LEU A 23 32.80 91.05 21.48
CA LEU A 23 32.39 92.29 20.82
C LEU A 23 30.96 92.09 20.33
N LEU A 24 29.97 92.81 20.89
CA LEU A 24 28.60 92.77 20.37
C LEU A 24 28.56 93.37 18.95
N ASN A 25 28.77 92.50 17.97
CA ASN A 25 28.68 92.82 16.54
C ASN A 25 27.50 92.08 15.91
N GLU A 26 27.08 92.50 14.71
CA GLU A 26 26.00 91.88 13.95
C GLU A 26 26.21 90.36 13.78
N GLU A 27 27.45 89.94 13.53
CA GLU A 27 27.83 88.52 13.40
C GLU A 27 27.59 87.72 14.69
N THR A 28 27.83 88.31 15.86
CA THR A 28 27.60 87.64 17.15
C THR A 28 26.11 87.50 17.46
N LEU A 29 25.28 88.45 17.02
CA LEU A 29 23.83 88.38 17.14
C LEU A 29 23.25 87.30 16.23
N ILE A 30 23.76 87.18 15.00
CA ILE A 30 23.42 86.10 14.07
C ILE A 30 23.78 84.73 14.68
N LEU A 31 24.96 84.60 15.29
CA LEU A 31 25.39 83.36 15.93
C LEU A 31 24.47 82.95 17.09
N ILE A 32 24.07 83.91 17.95
CA ILE A 32 23.13 83.66 19.05
C ILE A 32 21.76 83.23 18.50
N CYS A 33 21.24 83.92 17.50
CA CYS A 33 19.99 83.54 16.84
C CYS A 33 20.06 82.14 16.23
N PHE A 34 21.16 81.80 15.54
CA PHE A 34 21.36 80.47 14.97
C PHE A 34 21.45 79.38 16.05
N THR A 35 22.09 79.66 17.17
CA THR A 35 22.21 78.73 18.29
C THR A 35 20.85 78.46 18.94
N ILE A 36 20.06 79.53 19.18
CA ILE A 36 18.69 79.41 19.72
C ILE A 36 17.80 78.65 18.72
N PHE A 37 17.88 78.99 17.43
CA PHE A 37 17.14 78.30 16.38
C PHE A 37 17.51 76.81 16.31
N SER A 38 18.80 76.48 16.34
CA SER A 38 19.28 75.09 16.31
C SER A 38 18.81 74.31 17.53
N TRP A 39 18.80 74.94 18.71
CA TRP A 39 18.28 74.33 19.93
C TRP A 39 16.77 74.07 19.84
N LEU A 40 15.99 75.06 19.39
CA LEU A 40 14.54 74.92 19.18
C LEU A 40 14.20 73.89 18.10
N PHE A 41 14.94 73.89 17.00
CA PHE A 41 14.79 72.94 15.90
C PHE A 41 15.07 71.51 16.38
N ASN A 42 16.18 71.29 17.09
CA ASN A 42 16.48 69.97 17.66
C ASN A 42 15.41 69.52 18.67
N ARG A 43 14.92 70.43 19.50
CA ARG A 43 13.89 70.12 20.50
C ARG A 43 12.53 69.78 19.87
N ASN A 44 12.12 70.51 18.84
CA ASN A 44 10.79 70.35 18.23
C ASN A 44 10.81 69.29 17.12
N VAL A 45 11.75 69.41 16.18
CA VAL A 45 11.85 68.55 15.00
C VAL A 45 12.64 67.28 15.34
N GLY A 46 13.75 67.39 16.07
CA GLY A 46 14.57 66.23 16.43
C GLY A 46 13.79 65.19 17.25
N ASN A 47 12.94 65.62 18.18
CA ASN A 47 12.06 64.71 18.93
C ASN A 47 10.99 64.04 18.05
N SER A 48 10.42 64.78 17.09
CA SER A 48 9.45 64.23 16.14
C SER A 48 10.09 63.18 15.23
N ILE A 49 11.29 63.48 14.70
CA ILE A 49 12.08 62.54 13.90
C ILE A 49 12.41 61.30 14.73
N LYS A 50 12.91 61.47 15.96
CA LYS A 50 13.22 60.34 16.85
C LYS A 50 11.99 59.47 17.09
N LYS A 51 10.82 60.07 17.37
CA LYS A 51 9.58 59.33 17.60
C LYS A 51 9.16 58.53 16.36
N SER A 52 9.14 59.17 15.19
CA SER A 52 8.79 58.51 13.93
C SER A 52 9.76 57.37 13.56
N LEU A 53 11.06 57.54 13.80
CA LEU A 53 12.05 56.49 13.59
C LEU A 53 11.84 55.32 14.56
N THR A 54 11.55 55.60 15.84
CA THR A 54 11.27 54.53 16.81
C THR A 54 10.01 53.75 16.46
N GLU A 55 8.96 54.43 16.00
CA GLU A 55 7.71 53.81 15.58
C GLU A 55 7.89 52.97 14.31
N ARG A 56 8.62 53.48 13.30
CA ARG A 56 8.98 52.71 12.11
C ARG A 56 9.80 51.47 12.47
N ASN A 57 10.76 51.60 13.36
CA ASN A 57 11.58 50.47 13.81
C ASN A 57 10.74 49.40 14.52
N SER A 58 9.82 49.80 15.41
CA SER A 58 8.91 48.84 16.06
C SER A 58 7.99 48.16 15.07
N ASN A 59 7.46 48.90 14.09
CA ASN A 59 6.58 48.35 13.06
C ASN A 59 7.34 47.34 12.19
N ILE A 60 8.53 47.68 11.71
CA ILE A 60 9.37 46.76 10.93
C ILE A 60 9.66 45.49 11.74
N LYS A 61 10.05 45.63 13.01
CA LYS A 61 10.32 44.48 13.89
C LYS A 61 9.08 43.59 14.04
N PHE A 62 7.90 44.18 14.23
CA PHE A 62 6.65 43.45 14.36
C PHE A 62 6.26 42.73 13.06
N THR A 63 6.39 43.39 11.91
CA THR A 63 6.12 42.78 10.59
C THR A 63 7.06 41.62 10.29
N ILE A 64 8.37 41.78 10.56
CA ILE A 64 9.34 40.69 10.40
C ILE A 64 9.03 39.53 11.33
N TYR A 65 8.71 39.82 12.60
CA TYR A 65 8.35 38.78 13.56
C TYR A 65 7.11 37.99 13.12
N ASN A 66 6.06 38.67 12.69
CA ASN A 66 4.82 38.01 12.24
C ASN A 66 5.03 37.20 10.96
N SER A 67 5.75 37.74 9.98
CA SER A 67 6.05 37.00 8.74
C SER A 67 6.87 35.74 9.01
N LEU A 68 7.87 35.80 9.90
CA LEU A 68 8.61 34.61 10.32
C LEU A 68 7.72 33.61 11.07
N LYS A 69 6.80 34.08 11.90
CA LYS A 69 5.83 33.22 12.60
C LYS A 69 4.88 32.52 11.63
N GLU A 70 4.42 33.22 10.59
CA GLU A 70 3.58 32.64 9.54
C GLU A 70 4.36 31.60 8.72
N VAL A 71 5.58 31.92 8.30
CA VAL A 71 6.44 30.99 7.55
C VAL A 71 6.72 29.72 8.37
N THR A 72 7.05 29.85 9.65
CA THR A 72 7.29 28.69 10.52
C THR A 72 6.03 27.84 10.70
N PHE A 73 4.87 28.46 10.84
CA PHE A 73 3.59 27.75 10.90
C PHE A 73 3.29 27.00 9.60
N SER A 74 3.43 27.65 8.44
CA SER A 74 3.23 27.03 7.13
C SER A 74 4.20 25.87 6.89
N LEU A 75 5.48 26.03 7.26
CA LEU A 75 6.47 24.96 7.17
C LEU A 75 6.08 23.77 8.03
N ASN A 76 5.62 24.01 9.26
CA ASN A 76 5.20 22.94 10.15
C ASN A 76 3.99 22.16 9.59
N ILE A 77 3.01 22.87 8.99
CA ILE A 77 1.89 22.22 8.30
C ILE A 77 2.37 21.34 7.16
N ILE A 78 3.29 21.84 6.32
CA ILE A 78 3.81 21.10 5.17
C ILE A 78 4.55 19.84 5.64
N VAL A 79 5.39 19.96 6.66
CA VAL A 79 6.14 18.82 7.23
C VAL A 79 5.18 17.78 7.80
N ASN A 80 4.20 18.19 8.60
CA ASN A 80 3.23 17.27 9.20
C ASN A 80 2.37 16.58 8.13
N THR A 81 1.97 17.31 7.09
CA THR A 81 1.21 16.75 5.95
C THR A 81 2.04 15.74 5.18
N LYS A 82 3.32 16.04 4.91
CA LYS A 82 4.25 15.09 4.28
C LYS A 82 4.41 13.84 5.12
N HIS A 83 4.57 13.97 6.44
CA HIS A 83 4.69 12.82 7.34
C HIS A 83 3.45 11.91 7.25
N LYS A 84 2.25 12.48 7.37
CA LYS A 84 0.99 11.72 7.22
C LYS A 84 0.86 11.04 5.86
N PHE A 85 1.30 11.70 4.80
CA PHE A 85 1.30 11.11 3.46
C PHE A 85 2.24 9.90 3.37
N TRP A 86 3.43 9.97 3.95
CA TRP A 86 4.36 8.84 4.02
C TRP A 86 3.82 7.68 4.84
N GLU A 87 3.15 7.97 5.96
CA GLU A 87 2.50 6.96 6.80
C GLU A 87 1.36 6.24 6.05
N LEU A 88 0.54 7.00 5.31
CA LEU A 88 -0.48 6.44 4.42
C LEU A 88 0.13 5.57 3.33
N PHE A 89 1.21 6.03 2.69
CA PHE A 89 1.90 5.26 1.65
C PHE A 89 2.44 3.93 2.20
N TYR A 90 3.02 3.93 3.40
CA TYR A 90 3.48 2.72 4.06
C TYR A 90 2.33 1.78 4.40
N SER A 91 1.21 2.33 4.89
CA SER A 91 -0.01 1.56 5.18
C SER A 91 -0.58 0.91 3.92
N PHE A 92 -0.62 1.61 2.78
CA PHE A 92 -1.03 1.04 1.50
C PHE A 92 -0.09 -0.07 1.04
N LYS A 93 1.22 0.09 1.21
CA LYS A 93 2.19 -0.96 0.88
C LYS A 93 1.95 -2.22 1.71
N ILE A 94 1.68 -2.07 3.01
CA ILE A 94 1.30 -3.18 3.88
C ILE A 94 -0.01 -3.84 3.41
N LEU A 95 -1.02 -3.03 3.08
CA LEU A 95 -2.31 -3.53 2.61
C LEU A 95 -2.17 -4.37 1.34
N VAL A 96 -1.38 -3.92 0.37
CA VAL A 96 -1.08 -4.67 -0.86
C VAL A 96 -0.44 -6.01 -0.53
N ASN A 97 0.53 -6.04 0.39
CA ASN A 97 1.16 -7.29 0.82
C ASN A 97 0.16 -8.26 1.49
N HIS A 98 -0.76 -7.75 2.32
CA HIS A 98 -1.81 -8.59 2.91
C HIS A 98 -2.78 -9.11 1.86
N TYR A 99 -3.17 -8.28 0.90
CA TYR A 99 -4.03 -8.68 -0.20
C TYR A 99 -3.39 -9.79 -1.05
N LEU A 100 -2.12 -9.63 -1.43
CA LEU A 100 -1.38 -10.67 -2.16
C LEU A 100 -1.28 -11.98 -1.38
N LYS A 101 -1.01 -11.92 -0.06
CA LYS A 101 -1.02 -13.11 0.79
C LYS A 101 -2.39 -13.79 0.81
N LEU A 102 -3.47 -13.01 0.94
CA LEU A 102 -4.84 -13.54 0.93
C LEU A 102 -5.19 -14.20 -0.40
N VAL A 103 -4.86 -13.56 -1.53
CA VAL A 103 -5.06 -14.14 -2.86
C VAL A 103 -4.30 -15.45 -3.01
N ASN A 104 -3.03 -15.50 -2.57
CA ASN A 104 -2.24 -16.73 -2.62
C ASN A 104 -2.83 -17.85 -1.75
N LEU A 105 -3.35 -17.53 -0.56
CA LEU A 105 -4.03 -18.50 0.30
C LEU A 105 -5.31 -19.03 -0.35
N ILE A 106 -6.10 -18.16 -1.00
CA ILE A 106 -7.30 -18.55 -1.74
C ILE A 106 -6.92 -19.50 -2.88
N ILE A 107 -5.91 -19.16 -3.69
CA ILE A 107 -5.43 -20.00 -4.80
C ILE A 107 -4.98 -21.36 -4.27
N PHE A 108 -4.20 -21.38 -3.18
CA PHE A 108 -3.74 -22.63 -2.56
C PHE A 108 -4.91 -23.48 -2.03
N TYR A 109 -5.89 -22.86 -1.38
CA TYR A 109 -7.09 -23.54 -0.90
C TYR A 109 -7.90 -24.15 -2.05
N PHE A 110 -8.15 -23.38 -3.12
CA PHE A 110 -8.88 -23.87 -4.29
C PHE A 110 -8.15 -25.00 -5.01
N ASN A 111 -6.83 -24.89 -5.18
CA ASN A 111 -6.04 -25.97 -5.79
C ASN A 111 -6.09 -27.25 -4.96
N ASN A 112 -5.92 -27.15 -3.64
CA ASN A 112 -6.03 -28.32 -2.76
C ASN A 112 -7.44 -28.91 -2.77
N HIS A 113 -8.47 -28.08 -2.74
CA HIS A 113 -9.86 -28.54 -2.80
C HIS A 113 -10.16 -29.26 -4.12
N ASN A 114 -9.73 -28.72 -5.26
CA ASN A 114 -9.88 -29.37 -6.56
C ASN A 114 -9.15 -30.72 -6.62
N ILE A 115 -7.92 -30.79 -6.09
CA ILE A 115 -7.17 -32.06 -6.00
C ILE A 115 -7.92 -33.07 -5.12
N GLN A 116 -8.48 -32.64 -3.99
CA GLN A 116 -9.23 -33.52 -3.09
C GLN A 116 -10.54 -34.01 -3.73
N VAL A 117 -11.30 -33.12 -4.37
CA VAL A 117 -12.54 -33.45 -5.08
C VAL A 117 -12.29 -34.41 -6.23
N LEU A 118 -11.17 -34.27 -6.96
CA LEU A 118 -10.80 -35.19 -8.04
C LEU A 118 -10.25 -36.53 -7.52
N LYS A 119 -9.52 -36.53 -6.39
CA LYS A 119 -8.97 -37.75 -5.78
C LYS A 119 -10.02 -38.61 -5.08
N LEU A 120 -11.10 -38.04 -4.55
CA LEU A 120 -12.14 -38.79 -3.81
C LEU A 120 -12.97 -39.79 -4.65
N PRO A 121 -13.44 -39.46 -5.87
CA PRO A 121 -14.25 -40.38 -6.67
C PRO A 121 -13.41 -41.43 -7.41
N PHE A 122 -12.13 -41.16 -7.65
CA PHE A 122 -11.26 -42.04 -8.44
C PHE A 122 -11.08 -43.46 -7.84
N PRO A 123 -10.71 -43.63 -6.55
CA PRO A 123 -10.55 -44.96 -5.95
C PRO A 123 -11.89 -45.68 -5.82
N LYS A 124 -12.99 -44.96 -5.55
CA LYS A 124 -14.34 -45.55 -5.49
C LYS A 124 -14.78 -46.08 -6.86
N ARG A 125 -14.54 -45.32 -7.93
CA ARG A 125 -14.83 -45.75 -9.31
C ARG A 125 -13.96 -46.94 -9.72
N LEU A 126 -12.66 -46.91 -9.41
CA LEU A 126 -11.75 -48.05 -9.64
C LEU A 126 -12.20 -49.30 -8.90
N GLN A 127 -12.57 -49.19 -7.62
CA GLN A 127 -13.04 -50.32 -6.83
C GLN A 127 -14.36 -50.89 -7.35
N PHE A 128 -15.24 -50.04 -7.88
CA PHE A 128 -16.49 -50.47 -8.52
C PHE A 128 -16.22 -51.22 -9.83
N ILE A 129 -15.34 -50.70 -10.69
CA ILE A 129 -14.93 -51.37 -11.93
C ILE A 129 -14.31 -52.73 -11.62
N PHE A 130 -13.40 -52.79 -10.66
CA PHE A 130 -12.76 -54.06 -10.24
C PHE A 130 -13.78 -55.09 -9.73
N LYS A 131 -14.81 -54.65 -9.00
CA LYS A 131 -15.90 -55.54 -8.55
C LYS A 131 -16.72 -56.05 -9.73
N ILE A 132 -17.04 -55.19 -10.70
CA ILE A 132 -17.76 -55.60 -11.92
C ILE A 132 -16.95 -56.60 -12.72
N GLU A 133 -15.67 -56.32 -12.97
CA GLU A 133 -14.78 -57.25 -13.70
C GLU A 133 -14.76 -58.63 -13.04
N ASN A 134 -14.60 -58.69 -11.72
CA ASN A 134 -14.62 -59.96 -10.99
C ASN A 134 -15.96 -60.71 -11.11
N GLN A 135 -17.09 -60.01 -11.11
CA GLN A 135 -18.40 -60.65 -11.28
C GLN A 135 -18.60 -61.14 -12.73
N ILE A 136 -18.13 -60.38 -13.72
CA ILE A 136 -18.17 -60.79 -15.12
C ILE A 136 -17.32 -62.04 -15.34
N VAL A 137 -16.11 -62.08 -14.78
CA VAL A 137 -15.22 -63.26 -14.86
C VAL A 137 -15.90 -64.50 -14.26
N LYS A 138 -16.52 -64.35 -13.08
CA LYS A 138 -17.29 -65.45 -12.45
C LYS A 138 -18.46 -65.89 -13.34
N LEU A 139 -19.23 -64.96 -13.86
CA LEU A 139 -20.36 -65.26 -14.74
C LEU A 139 -19.90 -66.00 -16.01
N LEU A 140 -18.84 -65.52 -16.67
CA LEU A 140 -18.23 -66.17 -17.83
C LEU A 140 -17.78 -67.59 -17.50
N SER A 141 -17.10 -67.78 -16.36
CA SER A 141 -16.66 -69.11 -15.94
C SER A 141 -17.84 -70.07 -15.70
N LEU A 142 -18.93 -69.60 -15.10
CA LEU A 142 -20.14 -70.40 -14.88
C LEU A 142 -20.83 -70.75 -16.20
N ILE A 143 -20.92 -69.81 -17.13
CA ILE A 143 -21.48 -70.05 -18.48
C ILE A 143 -20.67 -71.11 -19.21
N LEU A 144 -19.34 -71.02 -19.16
CA LEU A 144 -18.44 -72.01 -19.76
C LEU A 144 -18.64 -73.39 -19.14
N ILE A 145 -18.66 -73.49 -17.81
CA ILE A 145 -18.91 -74.76 -17.10
C ILE A 145 -20.25 -75.36 -17.52
N LYS A 146 -21.33 -74.56 -17.53
CA LYS A 146 -22.66 -75.03 -17.95
C LYS A 146 -22.70 -75.50 -19.41
N LYS A 147 -22.04 -74.78 -20.33
CA LYS A 147 -21.95 -75.21 -21.73
C LYS A 147 -21.21 -76.54 -21.87
N ILE A 148 -20.07 -76.68 -21.19
CA ILE A 148 -19.28 -77.91 -21.19
C ILE A 148 -20.10 -79.06 -20.61
N GLN A 149 -20.75 -78.83 -19.46
CA GLN A 149 -21.61 -79.83 -18.83
C GLN A 149 -22.75 -80.26 -19.76
N GLY A 150 -23.45 -79.33 -20.40
CA GLY A 150 -24.50 -79.65 -21.37
C GLY A 150 -23.97 -80.46 -22.57
N SER A 151 -22.79 -80.14 -23.08
CA SER A 151 -22.14 -80.94 -24.13
C SER A 151 -21.77 -82.35 -23.65
N VAL A 152 -21.32 -82.50 -22.40
CA VAL A 152 -20.99 -83.80 -21.81
C VAL A 152 -22.25 -84.64 -21.57
N GLU A 153 -23.31 -84.03 -21.02
CA GLU A 153 -24.59 -84.71 -20.79
C GLU A 153 -25.25 -85.13 -22.10
N LEU A 154 -25.22 -84.29 -23.13
CA LEU A 154 -25.67 -84.68 -24.48
C LEU A 154 -24.85 -85.84 -25.02
N LYS A 155 -23.52 -85.77 -24.92
CA LYS A 155 -22.63 -86.87 -25.36
C LYS A 155 -22.93 -88.17 -24.61
N GLN A 156 -23.13 -88.11 -23.30
CA GLN A 156 -23.50 -89.27 -22.48
C GLN A 156 -24.90 -89.79 -22.85
N PHE A 157 -25.87 -88.92 -23.09
CA PHE A 157 -27.21 -89.30 -23.54
C PHE A 157 -27.16 -90.06 -24.88
N PHE A 158 -26.41 -89.54 -25.85
CA PHE A 158 -26.25 -90.21 -27.14
C PHE A 158 -25.51 -91.55 -27.02
N VAL A 159 -24.54 -91.68 -26.11
CA VAL A 159 -23.78 -92.92 -25.91
C VAL A 159 -24.57 -93.99 -25.15
N PHE A 160 -25.34 -93.61 -24.11
CA PHE A 160 -25.98 -94.58 -23.22
C PHE A 160 -27.46 -94.86 -23.54
N LYS A 161 -28.22 -93.87 -24.02
CA LYS A 161 -29.66 -94.05 -24.34
C LYS A 161 -29.92 -94.34 -25.81
N PHE A 162 -29.06 -93.86 -26.71
CA PHE A 162 -29.11 -94.13 -28.15
C PHE A 162 -28.00 -95.11 -28.54
N ASN A 163 -28.06 -96.34 -28.01
CA ASN A 163 -27.10 -97.40 -28.33
C ASN A 163 -27.48 -98.08 -29.66
N ASP A 164 -27.71 -97.26 -30.69
CA ASP A 164 -28.09 -97.68 -32.03
C ASP A 164 -26.88 -97.46 -32.96
N PRO A 165 -26.34 -98.51 -33.60
CA PRO A 165 -25.12 -98.42 -34.42
C PRO A 165 -25.22 -97.42 -35.58
N HIS A 166 -26.42 -97.04 -36.01
CA HIS A 166 -26.64 -96.02 -37.03
C HIS A 166 -26.27 -94.59 -36.57
N PHE A 167 -26.47 -94.26 -35.28
CA PHE A 167 -26.17 -92.92 -34.75
C PHE A 167 -24.70 -92.74 -34.34
N LEU A 168 -24.00 -93.82 -33.97
CA LEU A 168 -22.55 -93.80 -33.71
C LEU A 168 -21.73 -93.45 -34.97
N CYS A 169 -22.22 -93.84 -36.16
CA CYS A 169 -21.63 -93.44 -37.44
C CYS A 169 -21.81 -91.94 -37.74
N GLN A 170 -22.85 -91.30 -37.20
CA GLN A 170 -23.13 -89.89 -37.47
C GLN A 170 -22.08 -88.97 -36.84
N TYR A 171 -21.48 -89.36 -35.71
CA TYR A 171 -20.32 -88.65 -35.16
C TYR A 171 -19.08 -88.75 -36.07
N LYS A 172 -18.86 -89.89 -36.74
CA LYS A 172 -17.77 -90.06 -37.72
C LYS A 172 -18.02 -89.23 -38.99
N ILE A 173 -19.27 -89.17 -39.46
CA ILE A 173 -19.68 -88.37 -40.63
C ILE A 173 -19.56 -86.87 -40.31
N ASN A 174 -20.08 -86.40 -39.18
CA ASN A 174 -19.98 -84.99 -38.78
C ASN A 174 -18.51 -84.54 -38.56
N ILE A 175 -17.64 -85.41 -38.04
CA ILE A 175 -16.20 -85.10 -37.92
C ILE A 175 -15.54 -85.03 -39.32
N GLN A 176 -15.92 -85.90 -40.25
CA GLN A 176 -15.47 -85.82 -41.64
C GLN A 176 -15.94 -84.54 -42.33
N GLU A 177 -17.19 -84.14 -42.15
CA GLU A 177 -17.74 -82.89 -42.67
C GLU A 177 -17.09 -81.65 -42.03
N TYR A 178 -16.81 -81.66 -40.72
CA TYR A 178 -16.07 -80.57 -40.06
C TYR A 178 -14.61 -80.48 -40.52
N ILE A 179 -13.94 -81.61 -40.74
CA ILE A 179 -12.57 -81.62 -41.28
C ILE A 179 -12.54 -81.15 -42.73
N GLN A 180 -13.59 -81.44 -43.51
CA GLN A 180 -13.76 -80.90 -44.86
C GLN A 180 -14.10 -79.41 -44.85
N SER A 181 -14.89 -78.92 -43.89
CA SER A 181 -15.25 -77.50 -43.80
C SER A 181 -14.14 -76.61 -43.21
N ILE A 182 -13.16 -77.17 -42.51
CA ILE A 182 -11.93 -76.48 -42.07
C ILE A 182 -10.89 -76.41 -43.21
N LYS A 183 -11.04 -77.21 -44.27
CA LYS A 183 -10.28 -77.04 -45.52
C LYS A 183 -10.99 -76.03 -46.44
N LEU A 184 -11.01 -74.76 -46.02
CA LEU A 184 -10.95 -73.52 -46.82
C LEU A 184 -11.27 -72.30 -45.94
#